data_AF-A0A521FJD8-F1
#
_entry.id   AF-A0A521FJD8-F1
#
_cell.length_a   1.000
_cell.length_b   1.000
_cell.length_c   1.000
_cell.angle_alpha   90.00
_cell.angle_beta   90.00
_cell.angle_gamma   90.00
#
_symmetry.space_group_name_H-M   'P 1'
#
loop_
_entity.id
_entity.type
_entity.pdbx_description
1 polymer ?
#
loop_
_entity_poly.entity_id
_entity_poly.type
_entity_poly.pdbx_seq_one_letter_code
_entity_poly.pdbx_strand_id
1 'polypeptide(L)' 'MASGQVKERASVLQSKTQKPVRFEIFEGRRLSVAKWMENPLMVGSEYLWPGRFHERLHISTR' A
#
# COMPACT_ATOMS: atom_id res chain seq x y z
N MET A 1 -12.35 1.76 29.23
CA MET A 1 -11.30 0.75 28.99
C MET A 1 -11.24 0.57 27.47
N ALA A 2 -10.19 0.88 26.70
CA ALA A 2 -8.77 1.04 26.99
C ALA A 2 -8.14 2.20 26.16
N SER A 3 -7.59 3.20 26.86
CA SER A 3 -6.74 4.26 26.28
C SER A 3 -5.29 3.77 26.20
N GLY A 4 -5.01 2.78 25.35
CA GLY A 4 -3.66 2.20 25.29
C GLY A 4 -3.43 1.06 24.30
N GLN A 5 -4.42 0.68 23.49
CA GLN A 5 -4.16 -0.30 22.43
C GLN A 5 -3.40 0.41 21.31
N VAL A 6 -2.11 0.09 21.18
CA VAL A 6 -1.27 0.51 20.05
C VAL A 6 -1.95 0.01 18.78
N LYS A 7 -2.59 0.92 18.03
CA LYS A 7 -3.15 0.60 16.71
C LYS A 7 -2.02 0.07 15.84
N GLU A 8 -2.30 -0.99 15.10
CA GLU A 8 -1.40 -1.57 14.10
C GLU A 8 -0.84 -0.47 13.16
N ARG A 9 0.50 -0.36 13.11
CA ARG A 9 1.21 0.67 12.33
C ARG A 9 2.04 0.00 11.24
N ALA A 10 1.90 0.47 10.01
CA ALA A 10 2.81 0.12 8.93
C ALA A 10 3.93 1.16 8.83
N SER A 11 5.12 0.71 8.42
CA SER A 11 6.23 1.60 8.10
C SER A 11 6.40 1.67 6.58
N VAL A 12 6.49 2.89 6.04
CA VAL A 12 6.72 3.15 4.62
C VAL A 12 8.01 3.94 4.48
N LEU A 13 8.94 3.47 3.65
CA LEU A 13 10.13 4.23 3.30
C LEU A 13 9.74 5.39 2.39
N GLN A 14 9.94 6.63 2.84
CA GLN A 14 9.63 7.80 2.04
C GLN A 14 10.80 8.11 1.09
N SER A 15 10.58 8.00 -0.22
CA SER A 15 11.66 8.18 -1.22
C SER A 15 12.37 9.53 -1.15
N LYS A 16 11.65 10.61 -0.83
CA LYS A 16 12.22 11.97 -0.75
C LYS A 16 13.21 12.13 0.41
N THR A 17 12.92 11.50 1.53
CA THR A 17 13.69 11.68 2.77
C THR A 17 14.55 10.46 3.10
N GLN A 18 14.32 9.34 2.43
CA GLN A 18 14.90 8.02 2.70
C GLN A 18 14.73 7.59 4.16
N LYS A 19 13.65 8.07 4.81
CA LYS A 19 13.34 7.76 6.20
C LYS A 19 12.06 6.94 6.29
N PRO A 20 12.00 5.94 7.19
CA PRO A 20 10.76 5.22 7.45
C PRO A 20 9.77 6.14 8.16
N VAL A 21 8.56 6.25 7.62
CA VAL A 21 7.44 6.97 8.21
C VAL A 21 6.37 5.97 8.63
N ARG A 22 5.82 6.13 9.85
CA ARG A 22 4.79 5.23 10.37
C ARG A 22 3.40 5.78 10.07
N PHE A 23 2.54 4.90 9.57
CA PHE A 23 1.13 5.20 9.32
C PHE A 23 0.25 4.25 10.12
N GLU A 24 -0.82 4.78 10.71
CA GLU A 24 -1.86 3.94 11.29
C GLU A 24 -2.71 3.34 10.19
N ILE A 25 -2.80 2.01 10.15
CA ILE A 25 -3.69 1.29 9.24
C ILE A 25 -4.84 0.75 10.07
N PHE A 26 -6.07 1.09 9.67
CA PHE A 26 -7.27 0.52 10.29
C PHE A 26 -7.40 -0.94 9.90
N GLU A 27 -7.89 -1.78 10.80
CA GLU A 27 -8.03 -3.22 10.60
C GLU A 27 -8.77 -3.57 9.29
N GLY A 28 -9.90 -2.89 9.02
CA GLY A 28 -10.64 -3.09 7.77
C GLY A 28 -9.82 -2.80 6.50
N ARG A 29 -8.94 -1.78 6.52
CA ARG A 29 -8.04 -1.50 5.39
C ARG A 29 -7.00 -2.60 5.23
N ARG A 30 -6.51 -3.17 6.34
CA ARG A 30 -5.54 -4.28 6.30
C ARG A 30 -6.16 -5.53 5.71
N LEU A 31 -7.38 -5.89 6.12
CA LEU A 31 -8.10 -7.04 5.57
C LEU A 31 -8.35 -6.89 4.08
N SER A 32 -8.75 -5.70 3.62
CA SER A 32 -8.91 -5.43 2.19
C SER A 32 -7.60 -5.57 1.41
N VAL A 33 -6.48 -5.11 1.97
CA VAL A 33 -5.15 -5.26 1.35
C VAL A 33 -4.71 -6.73 1.32
N ALA A 34 -4.90 -7.48 2.40
CA ALA A 34 -4.56 -8.90 2.47
C ALA A 34 -5.34 -9.72 1.42
N LYS A 35 -6.67 -9.53 1.35
CA LYS A 35 -7.51 -10.16 0.32
C LYS A 35 -7.10 -9.78 -1.10
N TRP A 36 -6.62 -8.54 -1.30
CA TRP A 36 -6.10 -8.13 -2.60
C TRP A 36 -4.82 -8.85 -2.96
N MET A 37 -3.89 -9.02 -2.02
CA MET A 37 -2.64 -9.75 -2.25
C MET A 37 -2.84 -11.23 -2.58
N GLU A 38 -3.97 -11.82 -2.17
CA GLU A 38 -4.37 -13.19 -2.53
C GLU A 38 -4.90 -13.31 -3.97
N ASN A 39 -5.18 -12.19 -4.65
CA ASN A 39 -5.68 -12.21 -6.02
C ASN A 39 -4.61 -12.82 -6.97
N PRO A 40 -4.98 -13.72 -7.91
CA PRO A 40 -4.04 -14.30 -8.86
C PRO A 40 -3.21 -13.27 -9.65
N LEU A 41 -3.75 -12.08 -9.91
CA LEU A 41 -3.04 -10.98 -10.56
C LEU A 41 -1.86 -10.42 -9.75
N MET A 42 -1.82 -10.71 -8.45
CA MET A 42 -0.79 -10.26 -7.52
C MET A 42 0.32 -11.28 -7.29
N VAL A 43 0.15 -12.51 -7.80
CA VAL A 43 1.16 -13.56 -7.67
C VAL A 43 2.41 -13.16 -8.45
N GLY A 44 3.56 -13.09 -7.76
CA GLY A 44 4.84 -12.66 -8.35
C GLY A 44 4.97 -11.14 -8.56
N SER A 45 3.99 -10.35 -8.09
CA SER A 45 3.99 -8.90 -8.23
C SER A 45 4.90 -8.21 -7.21
N GLU A 46 5.83 -7.36 -7.68
CA GLU A 46 6.67 -6.52 -6.81
C GLU A 46 5.94 -5.26 -6.29
N TYR A 47 4.80 -4.90 -6.90
CA TYR A 47 4.04 -3.71 -6.55
C TYR A 47 2.60 -4.04 -6.17
N LEU A 48 2.12 -3.42 -5.08
CA LEU A 48 0.76 -3.63 -4.59
C LEU A 48 -0.32 -3.13 -5.57
N TRP A 49 0.01 -2.22 -6.50
CA TRP A 49 -0.92 -1.70 -7.50
C TRP A 49 -0.37 -1.87 -8.92
N PRO A 50 -1.05 -2.68 -9.75
CA PRO A 50 -0.52 -3.04 -11.06
C PRO A 50 -0.60 -1.95 -12.12
N GLY A 51 -1.34 -0.86 -11.87
CA GLY A 51 -1.28 0.33 -12.71
C GLY A 51 0.11 0.98 -12.77
N ARG A 52 1.04 0.57 -11.90
CA ARG A 52 2.46 0.96 -11.97
C ARG A 52 3.33 0.01 -12.80
N PHE A 53 2.77 -1.09 -13.33
CA PHE A 53 3.44 -1.99 -14.28
C PHE A 53 3.30 -1.55 -15.73
N HIS A 54 2.23 -0.84 -16.06
CA HIS A 54 1.97 -0.42 -17.43
C HIS A 54 2.66 0.91 -17.65
N GLU A 55 3.56 0.95 -18.64
CA GLU A 55 4.01 2.20 -19.22
C GLU A 55 2.77 3.04 -19.51
N ARG A 56 2.68 4.21 -18.89
CA ARG A 56 1.56 5.13 -19.10
C ARG A 56 1.48 5.35 -20.60
N LEU A 57 0.39 4.92 -21.24
CA LEU A 57 -0.01 5.50 -22.52
C LEU A 57 -0.10 6.99 -22.25
N HIS A 58 0.85 7.76 -22.78
CA HIS A 58 0.88 9.21 -22.63
C HIS A 58 -0.49 9.73 -23.06
N ILE A 59 -1.32 10.14 -22.10
CA ILE A 59 -2.50 10.94 -22.37
C ILE A 59 -1.99 12.30 -22.78
N SER A 60 -1.70 12.45 -24.08
CA SER A 60 -1.47 13.75 -24.69
C SER A 60 -2.73 14.57 -24.45
N THR A 61 -2.59 15.66 -23.69
CA THR A 61 -3.62 16.68 -23.56
C THR A 61 -3.94 17.22 -24.96
N ARG A 62 -5.22 17.25 -25.33
CA ARG A 62 -5.72 18.06 -26.45
C ARG A 62 -6.68 19.10 -25.89
#